data_AF-A0A1W6D019-F1
#
_entry.id   AF-A0A1W6D019-F1
#
_cell.length_a   1.000
_cell.length_b   1.000
_cell.length_c   1.000
_cell.angle_alpha   90.00
_cell.angle_beta   90.00
_cell.angle_gamma   90.00
#
_symmetry.space_group_name_H-M   'P 1'
#
loop_
_entity.id
_entity.type
_entity.pdbx_description
1 polymer ?
#
loop_
_entity_poly.entity_id
_entity_poly.type
_entity_poly.pdbx_seq_one_letter_code
_entity_poly.pdbx_strand_id
1 'polypeptide(L)'
;MSAGASPALVRRRLRQTGVLSRLAQLRRDLALGALSAARAALAEAAAARDAAEAQARLLSEEQAARRVALRSPMLGNAQLRGAVESVLNTFAADRAREAAAQQDAADAQVMLDAARADVETARQTLAAAERLIDKRARMRAPLLEARARAQERAEEREAEERRSLAQGSALAGPGMTGQGAQA
;
A
#
# COMPACT_ATOMS: atom_id res chain seq x y z
N MET A 1 39.79 -19.70 -9.96
CA MET A 1 38.77 -20.61 -10.52
C MET A 1 37.61 -20.69 -9.52
N SER A 2 36.49 -20.03 -9.79
CA SER A 2 35.33 -20.04 -8.89
C SER A 2 34.62 -21.39 -8.99
N ALA A 3 34.75 -22.24 -7.98
CA ALA A 3 33.93 -23.44 -7.84
C ALA A 3 32.44 -23.04 -7.91
N GLY A 4 31.77 -23.41 -9.02
CA GLY A 4 30.36 -23.11 -9.22
C GLY A 4 29.53 -23.71 -8.09
N ALA A 5 28.62 -22.93 -7.51
CA ALA A 5 27.76 -23.41 -6.43
C ALA A 5 27.01 -24.69 -6.85
N SER A 6 26.97 -25.70 -5.97
CA SER A 6 26.30 -26.97 -6.25
C SER A 6 24.84 -26.76 -6.73
N PRO A 7 24.36 -27.49 -7.75
CA PRO A 7 23.00 -27.39 -8.26
C PRO A 7 21.91 -27.58 -7.19
N ALA A 8 22.19 -28.35 -6.15
CA ALA A 8 21.29 -28.52 -5.00
C ALA A 8 21.17 -27.23 -4.16
N LEU A 9 22.29 -26.53 -3.94
CA LEU A 9 22.31 -25.25 -3.22
C LEU A 9 21.58 -24.15 -3.99
N VAL A 10 21.76 -24.08 -5.32
CA VAL A 10 21.03 -23.13 -6.18
C VAL A 10 19.53 -23.39 -6.11
N ARG A 11 19.09 -24.65 -6.21
CA ARG A 11 17.66 -25.03 -6.06
C ARG A 11 17.10 -24.62 -4.69
N ARG A 12 17.82 -24.89 -3.60
CA ARG A 12 17.40 -24.48 -2.24
C ARG A 12 17.27 -22.95 -2.13
N ARG A 13 18.28 -22.20 -2.60
CA ARG A 13 18.27 -20.73 -2.58
C ARG A 13 17.13 -20.16 -3.43
N LEU A 14 16.84 -20.73 -4.60
CA LEU A 14 15.69 -20.33 -5.43
C LEU A 14 14.34 -20.55 -4.76
N ARG A 15 14.18 -21.64 -3.99
CA ARG A 15 12.97 -21.87 -3.18
C ARG A 15 12.85 -20.81 -2.08
N GLN A 16 13.92 -20.55 -1.34
CA GLN A 16 13.95 -19.54 -0.28
C GLN A 16 13.67 -18.14 -0.82
N THR A 17 14.33 -17.71 -1.89
CA THR A 17 14.06 -16.41 -2.51
C THR A 17 12.65 -16.33 -3.07
N GLY A 18 12.09 -17.44 -3.58
CA GLY A 18 10.68 -17.51 -3.99
C GLY A 18 9.69 -17.24 -2.86
N VAL A 19 9.93 -17.81 -1.66
CA VAL A 19 9.13 -17.50 -0.47
C VAL A 19 9.24 -16.02 -0.11
N LEU A 20 10.45 -15.47 -0.10
CA LEU A 20 10.70 -14.06 0.22
C LEU A 20 10.08 -13.10 -0.82
N SER A 21 10.05 -13.47 -2.10
CA SER A 21 9.36 -12.71 -3.14
C SER A 21 7.85 -12.69 -2.91
N ARG A 22 7.24 -13.83 -2.57
CA ARG A 22 5.81 -13.90 -2.23
C ARG A 22 5.47 -13.07 -1.00
N LEU A 23 6.32 -13.11 0.03
CA LEU A 23 6.14 -12.27 1.22
C LEU A 23 6.26 -10.77 0.89
N ALA A 24 7.19 -10.39 0.02
CA ALA A 24 7.32 -9.01 -0.43
C ALA A 24 6.09 -8.55 -1.22
N GLN A 25 5.54 -9.41 -2.08
CA GLN A 25 4.29 -9.14 -2.80
C GLN A 25 3.11 -8.94 -1.83
N LEU A 26 2.93 -9.87 -0.88
CA LEU A 26 1.89 -9.75 0.14
C LEU A 26 1.98 -8.43 0.93
N ARG A 27 3.20 -8.00 1.27
CA ARG A 27 3.42 -6.70 1.94
C ARG A 27 3.03 -5.51 1.07
N ARG A 28 3.29 -5.57 -0.24
CA ARG A 28 2.82 -4.52 -1.18
C ARG A 28 1.30 -4.50 -1.25
N ASP A 29 0.67 -5.66 -1.32
CA ASP A 29 -0.80 -5.75 -1.41
C ASP A 29 -1.45 -5.19 -0.13
N LEU A 30 -0.89 -5.50 1.05
CA LEU A 30 -1.31 -4.90 2.32
C LEU A 30 -1.07 -3.39 2.36
N ALA A 31 0.07 -2.91 1.86
CA ALA A 31 0.38 -1.47 1.80
C ALA A 31 -0.56 -0.71 0.84
N LEU A 32 -0.97 -1.34 -0.27
CA LEU A 32 -1.98 -0.79 -1.18
C LEU A 32 -3.33 -0.66 -0.48
N GLY A 33 -3.75 -1.70 0.25
CA GLY A 33 -4.98 -1.67 1.05
C GLY A 33 -4.95 -0.58 2.13
N ALA A 34 -3.82 -0.44 2.83
CA ALA A 34 -3.63 0.62 3.82
C ALA A 34 -3.69 2.01 3.19
N LEU A 35 -3.08 2.21 2.02
CA LEU A 35 -3.15 3.48 1.29
C LEU A 35 -4.57 3.80 0.82
N SER A 36 -5.33 2.82 0.34
CA SER A 36 -6.73 3.04 -0.03
C SER A 36 -7.59 3.41 1.18
N ALA A 37 -7.38 2.74 2.32
CA ALA A 37 -8.10 3.04 3.56
C ALA A 37 -7.77 4.44 4.08
N ALA A 38 -6.48 4.83 4.09
CA ALA A 38 -6.06 6.17 4.50
C ALA A 38 -6.64 7.27 3.60
N ARG A 39 -6.76 7.01 2.28
CA ARG A 39 -7.41 7.95 1.35
C ARG A 39 -8.91 8.09 1.60
N ALA A 40 -9.60 7.00 1.93
CA ALA A 40 -11.01 7.03 2.29
C ALA A 40 -11.20 7.85 3.58
N ALA A 41 -10.41 7.56 4.61
CA ALA A 41 -10.43 8.32 5.87
C ALA A 41 -10.13 9.82 5.66
N LEU A 42 -9.20 10.16 4.76
CA LEU A 42 -8.93 11.56 4.39
C LEU A 42 -10.15 12.23 3.74
N ALA A 43 -10.86 11.54 2.86
CA ALA A 43 -12.07 12.07 2.23
C ALA A 43 -13.20 12.28 3.25
N GLU A 44 -13.38 11.33 4.17
CA GLU A 44 -14.33 11.45 5.28
C GLU A 44 -14.00 12.62 6.21
N ALA A 45 -12.72 12.78 6.58
CA ALA A 45 -12.27 13.89 7.41
C ALA A 45 -12.47 15.26 6.72
N ALA A 46 -12.24 15.34 5.40
CA ALA A 46 -12.49 16.56 4.64
C ALA A 46 -13.99 16.91 4.62
N ALA A 47 -14.85 15.92 4.37
CA ALA A 47 -16.30 16.11 4.40
C ALA A 47 -16.81 16.54 5.79
N ALA A 48 -16.26 15.94 6.86
CA ALA A 48 -16.60 16.31 8.24
C ALA A 48 -16.18 17.75 8.57
N ARG A 49 -14.98 18.16 8.16
CA ARG A 49 -14.50 19.54 8.32
C ARG A 49 -15.39 20.53 7.57
N ASP A 50 -15.74 20.24 6.32
CA ASP A 50 -16.59 21.13 5.52
C ASP A 50 -18.01 21.23 6.10
N ALA A 51 -18.56 20.13 6.61
CA ALA A 51 -19.85 20.12 7.32
C ALA A 51 -19.80 20.96 8.61
N ALA A 52 -18.76 20.80 9.43
CA ALA A 52 -18.58 21.57 10.66
C ALA A 52 -18.45 23.08 10.38
N GLU A 53 -17.69 23.46 9.34
CA GLU A 53 -17.59 24.86 8.95
C GLU A 53 -18.90 25.44 8.41
N ALA A 54 -19.64 24.67 7.61
CA ALA A 54 -20.94 25.10 7.12
C ALA A 54 -21.91 25.33 8.28
N GLN A 55 -21.92 24.42 9.26
CA GLN A 55 -22.73 24.54 10.46
C GLN A 55 -22.33 25.76 11.32
N ALA A 56 -21.03 26.00 11.51
CA ALA A 56 -20.53 27.17 12.24
C ALA A 56 -20.94 28.49 11.56
N ARG A 57 -20.89 28.55 10.22
CA ARG A 57 -21.33 29.72 9.44
C ARG A 57 -22.83 29.94 9.56
N LEU A 58 -23.64 28.90 9.35
CA LEU A 58 -25.09 28.98 9.49
C LEU A 58 -25.50 29.46 10.88
N LEU A 59 -24.91 28.89 11.93
CA LEU A 59 -25.19 29.29 13.30
C LEU A 59 -24.83 30.77 13.52
N SER A 60 -23.65 31.22 13.06
CA SER A 60 -23.23 32.61 13.16
C SER A 60 -24.21 33.58 12.48
N GLU A 61 -24.70 33.23 11.29
CA GLU A 61 -25.69 34.01 10.54
C GLU A 61 -27.03 34.07 11.27
N GLU A 62 -27.54 32.94 11.75
CA GLU A 62 -28.79 32.85 12.53
C GLU A 62 -28.72 33.69 13.81
N GLN A 63 -27.61 33.59 14.56
CA GLN A 63 -27.44 34.36 15.79
C GLN A 63 -27.23 35.85 15.50
N ALA A 64 -26.57 36.22 14.40
CA ALA A 64 -26.46 37.62 13.97
C ALA A 64 -27.85 38.21 13.64
N ALA A 65 -28.66 37.48 12.89
CA ALA A 65 -30.04 37.88 12.58
C ALA A 65 -30.88 38.02 13.86
N ARG A 66 -30.75 37.07 14.80
CA ARG A 66 -31.43 37.12 16.10
C ARG A 66 -31.00 38.32 16.95
N ARG A 67 -29.71 38.63 17.01
CA ARG A 67 -29.18 39.83 17.70
C ARG A 67 -29.77 41.12 17.13
N VAL A 68 -29.85 41.24 15.81
CA VAL A 68 -30.47 42.40 15.14
C VAL A 68 -31.96 42.50 15.49
N ALA A 69 -32.69 41.40 15.39
CA ALA A 69 -34.13 41.35 15.68
C ALA A 69 -34.45 41.72 17.14
N LEU A 70 -33.63 41.28 18.09
CA LEU A 70 -33.81 41.56 19.52
C LEU A 70 -33.35 42.97 19.94
N ARG A 71 -32.41 43.59 19.21
CA ARG A 71 -31.89 44.92 19.56
C ARG A 71 -32.88 46.06 19.30
N SER A 72 -33.65 46.01 18.21
CA SER A 72 -34.62 47.06 17.85
C SER A 72 -35.73 47.29 18.90
N PRO A 73 -36.41 46.25 19.44
CA PRO A 73 -37.42 46.45 20.48
C PRO A 73 -36.86 46.99 21.80
N MET A 74 -35.62 46.65 22.15
CA MET A 74 -35.01 47.06 23.43
C MET A 74 -34.71 48.56 23.53
N LEU A 75 -34.48 49.24 22.41
CA LEU A 75 -34.25 50.69 22.38
C LEU A 75 -35.56 51.50 22.44
N GLY A 76 -36.68 50.92 22.00
CA GLY A 76 -37.95 51.63 21.83
C GLY A 76 -38.96 51.47 22.98
N ASN A 77 -38.83 50.47 23.85
CA ASN A 77 -39.89 50.14 24.82
C ASN A 77 -39.37 50.03 26.27
N ALA A 78 -39.84 50.92 27.14
CA ALA A 78 -39.36 51.03 28.53
C ALA A 78 -39.67 49.80 29.39
N GLN A 79 -40.75 49.06 29.09
CA GLN A 79 -41.13 47.83 29.80
C GLN A 79 -40.14 46.68 29.56
N LEU A 80 -39.44 46.68 28.42
CA LEU A 80 -38.44 45.67 28.08
C LEU A 80 -37.11 45.88 28.82
N ARG A 81 -36.92 47.01 29.52
CA ARG A 81 -35.71 47.24 30.34
C ARG A 81 -35.56 46.24 31.49
N GLY A 82 -36.66 45.75 32.06
CA GLY A 82 -36.63 44.69 33.06
C GLY A 82 -36.26 43.31 32.49
N ALA A 83 -36.44 43.11 31.18
CA ALA A 83 -36.10 41.87 30.48
C ALA A 83 -34.66 41.87 29.91
N VAL A 84 -33.90 42.96 30.10
CA VAL A 84 -32.54 43.11 29.56
C VAL A 84 -31.62 41.98 30.01
N GLU A 85 -31.69 41.60 31.28
CA GLU A 85 -30.86 40.52 31.83
C GLU A 85 -31.14 39.18 31.13
N SER A 86 -32.42 38.86 30.87
CA SER A 86 -32.80 37.66 30.13
C SER A 86 -32.28 37.66 28.69
N VAL A 87 -32.29 38.81 28.01
CA VAL A 87 -31.77 38.93 26.64
C VAL A 87 -30.24 38.80 26.62
N LEU A 88 -29.55 39.43 27.57
CA LEU A 88 -28.09 39.32 27.71
C LEU A 88 -27.66 37.88 28.02
N ASN A 89 -28.40 37.17 28.87
CA ASN A 89 -28.17 35.75 29.15
C ASN A 89 -28.35 34.89 27.89
N THR A 90 -29.35 35.23 27.06
CA THR A 90 -29.56 34.56 25.77
C THR A 90 -28.39 34.79 24.82
N PHE A 91 -27.89 36.03 24.69
CA PHE A 91 -26.72 36.33 23.88
C PHE A 91 -25.43 35.68 24.39
N ALA A 92 -25.28 35.56 25.71
CA ALA A 92 -24.15 34.83 26.29
C ALA A 92 -24.20 33.34 25.89
N ALA A 93 -25.38 32.72 25.96
CA ALA A 93 -25.59 31.35 25.51
C ALA A 93 -25.38 31.19 23.98
N ASP A 94 -25.83 32.17 23.17
CA ASP A 94 -25.61 32.20 21.73
C ASP A 94 -24.11 32.26 21.39
N ARG A 95 -23.34 33.13 22.07
CA ARG A 95 -21.88 33.21 21.90
C ARG A 95 -21.17 31.93 22.31
N ALA A 96 -21.63 31.27 23.38
CA ALA A 96 -21.07 29.99 23.79
C ALA A 96 -21.32 28.90 22.74
N ARG A 97 -22.50 28.88 22.11
CA ARG A 97 -22.81 27.97 20.99
C ARG A 97 -21.98 28.27 19.74
N GLU A 98 -21.79 29.54 19.40
CA GLU A 98 -20.90 29.96 18.31
C GLU A 98 -19.46 29.51 18.55
N ALA A 99 -18.94 29.72 19.77
CA ALA A 99 -17.60 29.29 20.15
C ALA A 99 -17.46 27.76 20.09
N ALA A 100 -18.46 27.01 20.53
CA ALA A 100 -18.46 25.55 20.44
C ALA A 100 -18.43 25.08 18.97
N ALA A 101 -19.26 25.65 18.09
CA ALA A 101 -19.25 25.29 16.67
C ALA A 101 -17.92 25.65 15.97
N GLN A 102 -17.28 26.75 16.36
CA GLN A 102 -15.94 27.10 15.89
C GLN A 102 -14.88 26.11 16.39
N GLN A 103 -15.00 25.65 17.64
CA GLN A 103 -14.11 24.64 18.19
C GLN A 103 -14.28 23.30 17.45
N ASP A 104 -15.52 22.89 17.17
CA ASP A 104 -15.79 21.66 16.41
C ASP A 104 -15.15 21.71 15.00
N ALA A 105 -15.21 22.87 14.34
CA ALA A 105 -14.54 23.07 13.05
C ALA A 105 -13.01 23.02 13.15
N ALA A 106 -12.44 23.58 14.23
CA ALA A 106 -11.01 23.50 14.50
C ALA A 106 -10.56 22.06 14.80
N ASP A 107 -11.33 21.31 15.58
CA ASP A 107 -11.05 19.91 15.90
C ASP A 107 -11.15 19.04 14.63
N ALA A 108 -12.15 19.27 13.78
CA ALA A 108 -12.26 18.61 12.48
C ALA A 108 -11.08 18.94 11.55
N GLN A 109 -10.54 20.16 11.60
CA GLN A 109 -9.33 20.53 10.88
C GLN A 109 -8.10 19.75 11.39
N VAL A 110 -7.95 19.57 12.70
CA VAL A 110 -6.89 18.73 13.28
C VAL A 110 -7.01 17.28 12.80
N MET A 111 -8.22 16.72 12.73
CA MET A 111 -8.45 15.38 12.19
C MET A 111 -8.10 15.28 10.70
N LEU A 112 -8.41 16.31 9.91
CA LEU A 112 -8.03 16.37 8.51
C LEU A 112 -6.50 16.35 8.33
N ASP A 113 -5.78 17.11 9.15
CA ASP A 113 -4.32 17.16 9.07
C ASP A 113 -3.67 15.84 9.55
N ALA A 114 -4.24 15.18 10.55
CA ALA A 114 -3.84 13.82 10.93
C ALA A 114 -4.04 12.83 9.78
N ALA A 115 -5.21 12.84 9.14
CA ALA A 115 -5.50 11.95 8.00
C ALA A 115 -4.56 12.20 6.80
N ARG A 116 -4.13 13.46 6.57
CA ARG A 116 -3.10 13.78 5.56
C ARG A 116 -1.76 13.14 5.90
N ALA A 117 -1.34 13.20 7.16
CA ALA A 117 -0.11 12.56 7.63
C ALA A 117 -0.16 11.03 7.50
N ASP A 118 -1.32 10.42 7.75
CA ASP A 118 -1.53 8.98 7.58
C ASP A 118 -1.42 8.55 6.11
N VAL A 119 -1.99 9.32 5.18
CA VAL A 119 -1.83 9.07 3.74
C VAL A 119 -0.36 9.11 3.32
N GLU A 120 0.40 10.07 3.84
CA GLU A 120 1.81 10.19 3.50
C GLU A 120 2.63 9.02 4.08
N THR A 121 2.34 8.62 5.31
CA THR A 121 2.95 7.44 5.94
C THR A 121 2.62 6.16 5.18
N ALA A 122 1.38 6.00 4.71
CA ALA A 122 0.95 4.87 3.88
C ALA A 122 1.67 4.85 2.52
N ARG A 123 1.87 6.01 1.88
CA ARG A 123 2.67 6.13 0.65
C ARG A 123 4.11 5.70 0.85
N GLN A 124 4.75 6.15 1.93
CA GLN A 124 6.12 5.78 2.26
C GLN A 124 6.24 4.26 2.51
N THR A 125 5.25 3.68 3.18
CA THR A 125 5.17 2.23 3.42
C THR A 125 5.03 1.45 2.11
N LEU A 126 4.18 1.91 1.19
CA LEU A 126 4.05 1.31 -0.15
C LEU A 126 5.36 1.39 -0.92
N ALA A 127 6.01 2.55 -0.96
CA ALA A 127 7.29 2.73 -1.64
C ALA A 127 8.41 1.85 -1.03
N ALA A 128 8.38 1.60 0.28
CA ALA A 128 9.29 0.66 0.93
C ALA A 128 8.99 -0.79 0.52
N ALA A 129 7.72 -1.18 0.41
CA ALA A 129 7.31 -2.50 -0.04
C ALA A 129 7.71 -2.78 -1.50
N GLU A 130 7.54 -1.79 -2.39
CA GLU A 130 7.95 -1.88 -3.80
C GLU A 130 9.46 -2.03 -3.94
N ARG A 131 10.25 -1.22 -3.21
CA ARG A 131 11.72 -1.37 -3.16
C ARG A 131 12.16 -2.75 -2.67
N LEU A 132 11.41 -3.36 -1.76
CA LEU A 132 11.69 -4.74 -1.31
C LEU A 132 11.43 -5.76 -2.42
N ILE A 133 10.36 -5.62 -3.20
CA ILE A 133 10.09 -6.49 -4.36
C ILE A 133 11.26 -6.41 -5.34
N ASP A 134 11.70 -5.21 -5.72
CA ASP A 134 12.83 -5.01 -6.62
C ASP A 134 14.10 -5.65 -6.07
N LYS A 135 14.37 -5.48 -4.78
CA LYS A 135 15.50 -6.14 -4.11
C LYS A 135 15.41 -7.65 -4.22
N ARG A 136 14.23 -8.26 -4.02
CA ARG A 136 14.05 -9.71 -4.17
C ARG A 136 14.21 -10.16 -5.61
N ALA A 137 13.71 -9.40 -6.58
CA ALA A 137 13.88 -9.68 -8.01
C ALA A 137 15.38 -9.69 -8.39
N ARG A 138 16.12 -8.64 -7.99
CA ARG A 138 17.58 -8.55 -8.18
C ARG A 138 18.36 -9.71 -7.56
N MET A 139 17.95 -10.18 -6.37
CA MET A 139 18.57 -11.35 -5.74
C MET A 139 18.24 -12.66 -6.45
N ARG A 140 17.07 -12.77 -7.06
CA ARG A 140 16.59 -14.00 -7.72
C ARG A 140 17.16 -14.16 -9.13
N ALA A 141 17.34 -13.06 -9.87
CA ALA A 141 17.86 -13.06 -11.23
C ALA A 141 19.16 -13.88 -11.42
N PRO A 142 20.26 -13.64 -10.66
CA PRO A 142 21.50 -14.39 -10.85
C PRO A 142 21.37 -15.88 -10.48
N LEU A 143 20.44 -16.24 -9.59
CA LEU A 143 20.18 -17.65 -9.24
C LEU A 143 19.43 -18.38 -10.36
N LEU A 144 18.53 -17.70 -11.05
CA LEU A 144 17.83 -18.25 -12.22
C LEU A 144 18.81 -18.43 -13.38
N GLU A 145 19.66 -17.44 -13.61
CA GLU A 145 20.71 -17.51 -14.63
C GLU A 145 21.71 -18.64 -14.34
N ALA A 146 22.17 -18.77 -13.09
CA ALA A 146 23.05 -19.87 -12.69
C ALA A 146 22.39 -21.25 -12.86
N ARG A 147 21.07 -21.34 -12.65
CA ARG A 147 20.31 -22.58 -12.90
C ARG A 147 20.22 -22.87 -14.39
N ALA A 148 19.89 -21.89 -15.22
CA ALA A 148 19.80 -22.05 -16.68
C ALA A 148 21.14 -22.52 -17.25
N ARG A 149 22.25 -21.84 -16.91
CA ARG A 149 23.60 -22.24 -17.31
C ARG A 149 24.01 -23.64 -16.84
N ALA A 150 23.47 -24.11 -15.71
CA ALA A 150 23.73 -25.47 -15.23
C ALA A 150 22.91 -26.53 -15.99
N GLN A 151 21.72 -26.18 -16.46
CA GLN A 151 20.88 -27.05 -17.29
C GLN A 151 21.48 -27.17 -18.69
N GLU A 152 21.87 -26.06 -19.32
CA GLU A 152 22.56 -26.05 -20.63
C GLU A 152 23.79 -26.98 -20.62
N ARG A 153 24.66 -26.86 -19.62
CA ARG A 153 25.83 -27.75 -19.49
C ARG A 153 25.48 -29.22 -19.25
N ALA A 154 24.35 -29.51 -18.61
CA ALA A 154 23.90 -30.88 -18.41
C ALA A 154 23.40 -31.47 -19.74
N GLU A 155 22.62 -30.69 -20.48
CA GLU A 155 22.11 -31.05 -21.82
C GLU A 155 23.26 -31.25 -22.82
N GLU A 156 24.29 -30.40 -22.79
CA GLU A 156 25.52 -30.55 -23.60
C GLU A 156 26.22 -31.88 -23.31
N ARG A 157 26.42 -32.23 -22.03
CA ARG A 157 27.04 -33.50 -21.62
C ARG A 157 26.21 -34.71 -22.03
N GLU A 158 24.90 -34.67 -21.82
CA GLU A 158 24.01 -35.75 -22.26
C GLU A 158 24.03 -35.93 -23.78
N ALA A 159 24.15 -34.85 -24.55
CA ALA A 159 24.27 -34.91 -26.00
C ALA A 159 25.63 -35.45 -26.45
N GLU A 160 26.71 -35.18 -25.72
CA GLU A 160 28.04 -35.78 -25.94
C GLU A 160 28.04 -37.28 -25.60
N GLU A 161 27.43 -37.68 -24.49
CA GLU A 161 27.27 -39.08 -24.09
C GLU A 161 26.44 -39.88 -25.11
N ARG A 162 25.33 -39.31 -25.60
CA ARG A 162 24.54 -39.93 -26.67
C ARG A 162 25.34 -40.10 -27.95
N ARG A 163 26.17 -39.11 -28.31
CA ARG A 163 27.05 -39.18 -29.50
C ARG A 163 28.15 -40.23 -29.34
N SER A 164 28.79 -40.31 -28.19
CA SER A 164 29.85 -41.29 -27.93
C SER A 164 29.29 -42.72 -27.88
N LEU A 165 28.12 -42.93 -27.29
CA LEU A 165 27.42 -44.22 -27.28
C LEU A 165 26.99 -44.65 -28.70
N ALA A 166 26.48 -43.72 -29.52
CA ALA A 166 26.13 -44.01 -30.91
C ALA A 166 27.35 -44.37 -31.77
N GLN A 167 28.48 -43.69 -31.57
CA GLN A 167 29.74 -43.99 -32.26
C GLN A 167 30.37 -45.30 -31.77
N GLY A 168 30.30 -45.59 -30.47
CA GLY A 168 30.74 -46.87 -29.89
C GLY A 168 29.89 -48.06 -30.36
N SER A 169 28.58 -47.88 -30.54
CA SER A 169 27.69 -48.89 -31.11
C SER A 169 27.92 -49.12 -32.61
N ALA A 170 28.33 -48.09 -33.35
CA ALA A 170 28.66 -48.21 -34.79
C ALA A 170 29.97 -48.98 -35.04
N LEU A 171 30.90 -48.96 -34.08
CA LEU A 171 32.13 -49.75 -34.09
C LEU A 171 31.93 -51.20 -33.58
N ALA A 172 30.75 -51.53 -33.06
CA ALA A 172 30.44 -52.80 -32.40
C ALA A 172 29.40 -53.66 -33.14
N GLY A 173 29.35 -53.62 -34.48
CA GLY A 173 28.51 -54.55 -35.25
C GLY A 173 29.06 -54.88 -36.64
N PRO A 174 28.80 -56.08 -37.19
CA PRO A 174 28.67 -57.39 -36.57
C PRO A 174 29.94 -58.22 -36.78
N GLY A 175 30.38 -58.96 -35.77
CA GLY A 175 31.26 -60.11 -35.98
C GLY A 175 30.53 -61.08 -36.91
N MET A 176 30.94 -61.11 -38.19
CA MET A 176 30.52 -62.10 -39.17
C MET A 176 30.88 -63.49 -38.65
N THR A 177 29.89 -64.12 -38.01
CA THR A 177 29.82 -65.55 -37.78
C THR A 177 29.57 -66.23 -39.12
N GLY A 178 30.60 -66.29 -39.96
CA GLY A 178 30.64 -67.10 -41.17
C GLY A 178 30.99 -68.55 -40.83
N GLN A 179 30.14 -69.26 -40.08
CA GLN A 179 30.14 -70.72 -40.06
C GLN A 179 29.35 -71.20 -41.28
N GLY A 180 30.04 -71.35 -42.41
CA GLY A 180 29.54 -72.07 -43.58
C GLY A 180 30.21 -73.43 -43.65
N ALA A 181 29.49 -74.46 -43.24
CA ALA A 181 29.83 -75.85 -43.52
C ALA A 181 29.72 -76.12 -45.03
N GLN A 182 30.79 -76.62 -45.65
CA GLN A 182 30.73 -77.29 -46.95
C GLN A 182 31.77 -78.42 -47.02
N ALA A 183 31.24 -79.59 -47.40
CA ALA A 183 31.86 -80.80 -47.99
C ALA A 183 32.97 -81.52 -47.21
#